data_AF-A0A932SGU9-F1
#
_entry.id   AF-A0A932SGU9-F1
#
_cell.length_a   1.000
_cell.length_b   1.000
_cell.length_c   1.000
_cell.angle_alpha   90.00
_cell.angle_beta   90.00
_cell.angle_gamma   90.00
#
_symmetry.space_group_name_H-M   'P 1'
#
loop_
_entity.id
_entity.type
_entity.pdbx_description
1 polymer ?
#
loop_
_entity_poly.entity_id
_entity_poly.type
_entity_poly.pdbx_seq_one_letter_code
_entity_poly.pdbx_strand_id
1 'polypeptide(L)' 'MFSLVAVWAVLLAIPTLRRPPPGFEPRICPSCDSTSKYDATQCEKCGAKLEPRKLG' A
#
# COMPACT_ATOMS: atom_id res chain seq x y z
N MET A 1 3.95 -29.35 -20.60
CA MET A 1 2.74 -28.76 -19.96
C MET A 1 2.71 -28.88 -18.43
N PHE A 2 3.76 -29.40 -17.77
CA PHE A 2 3.84 -29.46 -16.29
C PHE A 2 4.71 -28.35 -15.68
N SER A 3 5.67 -27.80 -16.44
CA SER A 3 6.63 -26.80 -15.94
C SER A 3 5.99 -25.44 -15.61
N LEU A 4 4.93 -25.03 -16.32
CA LEU A 4 4.25 -23.76 -16.05
C LEU A 4 3.51 -23.76 -14.71
N VAL A 5 2.98 -24.92 -14.29
CA VAL A 5 2.26 -25.07 -13.02
C VAL A 5 3.21 -24.92 -11.84
N ALA A 6 4.43 -25.46 -11.95
CA ALA A 6 5.46 -25.35 -10.92
C ALA A 6 5.95 -23.90 -10.74
N VAL A 7 6.17 -23.16 -11.83
CA VAL A 7 6.57 -21.74 -11.77
C VAL A 7 5.49 -20.89 -11.11
N TRP A 8 4.22 -21.14 -11.43
CA TRP A 8 3.11 -20.41 -10.84
C TRP A 8 2.94 -20.69 -9.34
N ALA A 9 3.10 -21.95 -8.91
CA ALA A 9 3.07 -22.34 -7.50
C ALA A 9 4.20 -21.68 -6.68
N VAL A 10 5.41 -21.61 -7.23
CA VAL A 10 6.55 -20.94 -6.58
C VAL A 10 6.30 -19.44 -6.43
N LEU A 11 5.79 -18.76 -7.46
CA LEU A 11 5.46 -17.33 -7.40
C LEU A 11 4.38 -17.02 -6.34
N LEU A 12 3.38 -17.88 -6.20
CA LEU A 12 2.35 -17.71 -5.18
C LEU A 12 2.83 -18.01 -3.75
N ALA A 13 3.82 -18.90 -3.62
CA ALA A 13 4.37 -19.33 -2.34
C ALA A 13 5.37 -18.33 -1.73
N ILE A 14 5.97 -17.43 -2.53
CA ILE A 14 6.91 -16.42 -2.04
C ILE A 14 6.16 -15.32 -1.26
N PRO A 15 6.23 -15.27 0.08
CA PRO A 15 5.46 -14.31 0.88
C PRO A 15 5.96 -12.87 0.70
N THR A 16 7.22 -12.71 0.27
CA THR A 16 7.87 -11.41 0.10
C THR A 16 7.32 -10.61 -1.07
N LEU A 17 6.73 -11.26 -2.09
CA LEU A 17 6.04 -10.58 -3.19
C LEU A 17 4.66 -10.01 -2.77
N ARG A 18 4.09 -10.51 -1.67
CA ARG A 18 2.80 -10.02 -1.15
C ARG A 18 2.94 -8.86 -0.19
N ARG A 19 4.16 -8.55 0.27
CA ARG A 19 4.35 -7.40 1.18
C ARG A 19 4.45 -6.13 0.34
N PRO A 20 3.58 -5.12 0.59
CA PRO A 20 3.80 -3.81 0.00
C PRO A 20 5.20 -3.30 0.40
N PRO A 21 5.89 -2.54 -0.47
CA PRO A 21 7.22 -2.04 -0.14
C PRO A 21 7.15 -1.25 1.18
N PRO A 22 8.13 -1.38 2.09
CA PRO A 22 8.18 -0.61 3.33
C PRO A 22 8.21 0.87 2.97
N GLY A 23 7.06 1.53 3.15
CA GLY A 23 6.81 2.82 2.53
C GLY A 23 5.36 2.98 2.10
N PHE A 24 4.67 1.96 1.58
CA PHE A 24 3.29 2.09 1.07
C PHE A 24 2.22 1.84 2.14
N GLU A 25 2.42 2.37 3.34
CA GLU A 25 1.41 2.25 4.39
C GLU A 25 0.28 3.26 4.10
N PRO A 26 -0.99 2.81 4.03
CA PRO A 26 -2.12 3.73 3.90
C PRO A 26 -2.19 4.66 5.11
N ARG A 27 -2.47 5.95 4.88
CA ARG A 27 -2.49 6.95 5.94
C ARG A 27 -3.89 7.12 6.51
N ILE A 28 -3.98 7.36 7.80
CA ILE A 28 -5.22 7.75 8.45
C ILE A 28 -5.28 9.27 8.46
N CYS A 29 -6.39 9.85 8.01
CA CYS A 29 -6.59 11.29 8.07
C CYS A 29 -6.83 11.74 9.52
N PRO A 30 -6.07 12.71 10.06
CA PRO A 30 -6.22 13.16 11.45
C PRO A 30 -7.51 13.96 11.70
N SER A 31 -8.23 14.36 10.65
CA SER A 31 -9.45 15.15 10.79
C SER A 31 -10.73 14.33 10.78
N CYS A 32 -10.72 13.11 10.24
CA CYS A 32 -11.93 12.31 10.07
C CYS A 32 -11.70 10.79 10.17
N ASP A 33 -10.51 10.37 10.59
CA ASP A 33 -10.09 8.97 10.74
C ASP A 33 -10.25 8.08 9.49
N SER A 34 -10.47 8.70 8.33
CA SER A 34 -10.62 7.97 7.08
C SER A 34 -9.27 7.56 6.51
N THR A 35 -9.19 6.34 5.99
CA THR A 35 -8.02 5.86 5.26
C THR A 35 -7.87 6.62 3.94
N SER A 36 -6.71 7.23 3.73
CA SER A 36 -6.32 7.93 2.52
C SER A 36 -5.15 7.24 1.83
N LYS A 37 -5.00 7.50 0.53
CA LYS A 37 -3.91 6.92 -0.27
C LYS A 37 -2.55 7.38 0.25
N TYR A 38 -1.56 6.54 0.01
CA TYR A 38 -0.19 6.73 0.48
C TYR A 38 0.40 8.12 0.18
N ASP A 39 0.18 8.61 -1.05
CA ASP A 39 0.67 9.87 -1.60
C ASP A 39 -0.40 10.98 -1.64
N ALA A 40 -1.52 10.80 -0.93
CA ALA A 40 -2.55 11.82 -0.90
C ALA A 40 -2.09 13.04 -0.10
N THR A 41 -2.06 14.21 -0.75
CA THR A 41 -1.85 15.52 -0.12
C THR A 41 -3.13 16.09 0.50
N GLN A 42 -4.28 15.50 0.19
CA GLN A 42 -5.59 15.87 0.71
C GLN A 42 -6.45 14.64 0.95
N CYS A 43 -7.25 14.65 2.00
CA CYS A 43 -8.17 13.56 2.29
C CYS A 43 -9.34 13.57 1.29
N GLU A 44 -9.54 12.46 0.59
CA GLU A 44 -10.65 12.28 -0.37
C GLU A 44 -12.03 12.32 0.29
N LYS A 45 -12.12 12.19 1.63
CA LYS A 45 -13.40 12.18 2.36
C LYS A 45 -13.80 13.54 2.92
N CYS A 46 -12.87 14.26 3.55
CA CYS A 46 -13.17 15.53 4.24
C CYS A 46 -12.49 16.74 3.61
N GLY A 47 -11.60 16.55 2.62
CA GLY A 47 -10.85 17.65 2.00
C GLY A 47 -9.73 18.23 2.87
N ALA A 48 -9.48 17.69 4.07
CA ALA A 48 -8.40 18.15 4.93
C ALA A 48 -7.04 17.93 4.26
N LYS A 49 -6.12 18.88 4.43
CA LYS A 49 -4.72 18.73 3.97
C LYS A 49 -4.03 17.65 4.79
N LEU A 50 -3.38 16.72 4.11
CA LEU A 50 -2.55 15.69 4.70
C LEU A 50 -1.08 16.12 4.56
N GLU A 51 -0.33 16.08 5.66
CA GLU A 51 1.09 16.41 5.60
C GLU A 51 1.87 15.36 4.77
N PRO A 52 2.77 15.80 3.87
CA PRO A 52 3.60 14.88 3.08
C PRO A 52 4.46 14.00 3.99
N ARG A 53 4.81 12.78 3.56
CA ARG A 53 5.71 11.93 4.37
C ARG A 53 7.03 12.66 4.41
N LYS A 54 7.52 12.99 5.60
CA LYS A 54 8.96 13.11 5.76
C LYS A 54 9.50 11.69 5.64
N LEU A 55 9.99 11.35 4.46
CA LEU A 55 10.84 10.19 4.26
C LEU A 55 12.15 10.54 4.96
N GLY A 56 12.23 10.19 6.25
CA GLY A 56 13.42 10.36 7.09
C GLY A 56 14.40 9.23 6.87
#